data_AF-M7X7Z6-F1
#
_entry.id   AF-M7X7Z6-F1
#
_cell.length_a   1.000
_cell.length_b   1.000
_cell.length_c   1.000
_cell.angle_alpha   90.00
_cell.angle_beta   90.00
_cell.angle_gamma   90.00
#
_symmetry.space_group_name_H-M   'P 1'
#
loop_
_entity.id
_entity.type
_entity.pdbx_description
1 polymer ?
#
loop_
_entity_poly.entity_id
_entity_poly.type
_entity_poly.pdbx_seq_one_letter_code
_entity_poly.pdbx_strand_id
1 'polypeptide(L)'
;MLRFVLIASLFAVIVFQMVGEKVPVNDGTMGDGLFYRSIAEDFLGKIEDESYNVFQLQRVMPFAVLNVTFSLFEWVKSHEGLLRGIVILNFLMAALGVYWYFALARKLRLRDNLTVLGFLLLFVNFAVLKDMWYHPFHPGFSAMMLGIGQVNYFVRVERQRLFLLSLVAGFVWPSMFLTGLFLMLMPSEKLLVHESDRPKSFYPIIVCCIVLVVLIITGIWTGRFGNGGGELALHILSIAALLIYFLAFLIKNPIQWKLSFDLFRSKLKAGKLQVFWLSLTAFFLIIFLLSGSNGNIFFLEVAENYFTEILRFPLDFLVGHTLYFGFLVPLAMVFFPRMMKEMANLGMGFAMACTFMFVFILHPEPQFLLPFYPFLVLLILKSVKRYRLLKKDILVIGGFNLLLSAAWLPLNVSGMEEALGGENLSLLSQFPAQRYWMHFGHMMSWEVYIGAAVVFTLLVWLAWNGKIRYKREAKLGEDVEASRTETGHV
;
A
#
# COMPACT_ATOMS: atom_id res chain seq x y z
N MET A 1 -10.11 15.10 -23.49
CA MET A 1 -9.43 14.02 -24.23
C MET A 1 -8.50 13.17 -23.35
N LEU A 2 -7.46 13.73 -22.71
CA LEU A 2 -6.49 12.96 -21.91
C LEU A 2 -7.10 11.99 -20.87
N ARG A 3 -8.03 12.47 -20.03
CA ARG A 3 -8.67 11.62 -19.01
C ARG A 3 -9.40 10.43 -19.62
N PHE A 4 -10.09 10.66 -20.73
CA PHE A 4 -10.80 9.60 -21.44
C PHE A 4 -9.85 8.54 -21.98
N VAL A 5 -8.69 8.94 -22.55
CA VAL A 5 -7.67 8.00 -23.01
C VAL A 5 -7.14 7.15 -21.85
N LEU A 6 -6.78 7.76 -20.72
CA LEU A 6 -6.30 7.01 -19.54
C LEU A 6 -7.33 6.00 -19.03
N ILE A 7 -8.59 6.44 -18.92
CA ILE A 7 -9.71 5.59 -18.49
C ILE A 7 -9.91 4.44 -19.48
N ALA A 8 -10.03 4.74 -20.77
CA ALA A 8 -10.25 3.74 -21.81
C ALA A 8 -9.12 2.73 -21.88
N SER A 9 -7.85 3.16 -21.81
CA SER A 9 -6.70 2.26 -21.80
C SER A 9 -6.69 1.35 -20.57
N LEU A 10 -6.95 1.88 -19.38
CA LEU A 10 -7.03 1.07 -18.16
C LEU A 10 -8.15 0.03 -18.26
N PHE A 11 -9.37 0.45 -18.62
CA PHE A 11 -10.51 -0.45 -18.68
C PHE A 11 -10.42 -1.46 -19.82
N ALA A 12 -9.76 -1.13 -20.93
CA ALA A 12 -9.47 -2.11 -21.98
C ALA A 12 -8.59 -3.26 -21.47
N VAL A 13 -7.52 -2.93 -20.73
CA VAL A 13 -6.66 -3.95 -20.10
C VAL A 13 -7.44 -4.74 -19.05
N ILE A 14 -8.21 -4.07 -18.19
CA ILE A 14 -9.03 -4.74 -17.16
C ILE A 14 -10.01 -5.72 -17.79
N VAL A 15 -10.77 -5.32 -18.82
CA VAL A 15 -11.75 -6.20 -19.49
C VAL A 15 -11.06 -7.43 -20.07
N PHE A 16 -9.86 -7.27 -20.64
CA PHE A 16 -9.06 -8.41 -21.10
C PHE A 16 -8.67 -9.35 -19.94
N GLN A 17 -8.27 -8.82 -18.78
CA GLN A 17 -7.91 -9.63 -17.60
C GLN A 17 -9.11 -10.30 -16.93
N MET A 18 -10.29 -9.68 -16.97
CA MET A 18 -11.52 -10.28 -16.45
C MET A 18 -11.81 -11.63 -17.13
N VAL A 19 -11.66 -11.68 -18.46
CA VAL A 19 -11.82 -12.90 -19.28
C VAL A 19 -10.58 -13.80 -19.25
N GLY A 20 -9.44 -13.26 -18.81
CA GLY A 20 -8.17 -13.98 -18.73
C GLY A 20 -8.14 -15.07 -17.66
N GLU A 21 -6.94 -15.64 -17.49
CA GLU A 21 -6.65 -16.71 -16.54
C GLU A 21 -7.04 -16.38 -15.09
N LYS A 22 -7.35 -17.43 -14.35
CA LYS A 22 -7.65 -17.45 -12.91
C LYS A 22 -6.75 -18.49 -12.26
N VAL A 23 -6.61 -18.42 -10.94
CA VAL A 23 -5.91 -19.46 -10.18
C VAL A 23 -6.44 -20.84 -10.60
N PRO A 24 -5.58 -21.78 -11.03
CA PRO A 24 -6.01 -23.05 -11.63
C PRO A 24 -6.55 -24.06 -10.62
N VAL A 25 -6.41 -23.80 -9.32
CA VAL A 25 -6.87 -24.66 -8.23
C VAL A 25 -8.15 -24.14 -7.59
N ASN A 26 -8.92 -25.05 -7.00
CA ASN A 26 -10.14 -24.77 -6.25
C ASN A 26 -11.06 -23.74 -6.93
N ASP A 27 -11.36 -23.92 -8.21
CA ASP A 27 -12.24 -23.04 -9.01
C ASP A 27 -11.88 -21.54 -8.93
N GLY A 28 -10.60 -21.19 -9.04
CA GLY A 28 -10.15 -19.79 -9.05
C GLY A 28 -9.78 -19.23 -7.68
N THR A 29 -9.54 -20.08 -6.67
CA THR A 29 -9.23 -19.65 -5.30
C THR A 29 -8.06 -20.40 -4.68
N MET A 30 -7.31 -19.72 -3.81
CA MET A 30 -6.21 -20.29 -3.03
C MET A 30 -5.98 -19.46 -1.77
N GLY A 31 -5.30 -20.04 -0.77
CA GLY A 31 -5.01 -19.40 0.51
C GLY A 31 -6.29 -18.87 1.18
N ASP A 32 -6.23 -17.65 1.71
CA ASP A 32 -7.38 -16.96 2.31
C ASP A 32 -8.58 -16.78 1.35
N GLY A 33 -8.36 -16.88 0.04
CA GLY A 33 -9.43 -16.79 -0.96
C GLY A 33 -10.49 -17.88 -0.82
N LEU A 34 -10.11 -19.06 -0.30
CA LEU A 34 -11.06 -20.14 0.02
C LEU A 34 -12.05 -19.71 1.09
N PHE A 35 -11.54 -19.08 2.16
CA PHE A 35 -12.36 -18.54 3.24
C PHE A 35 -13.31 -17.46 2.71
N TYR A 36 -12.80 -16.50 1.93
CA TYR A 36 -13.62 -15.41 1.40
C TYR A 36 -14.68 -15.88 0.38
N ARG A 37 -14.40 -16.92 -0.41
CA ARG A 37 -15.43 -17.54 -1.26
C ARG A 37 -16.51 -18.19 -0.41
N SER A 38 -16.14 -18.91 0.64
CA SER A 38 -17.11 -19.54 1.54
C SER A 38 -18.04 -18.51 2.22
N ILE A 39 -17.55 -17.30 2.46
CA ILE A 39 -18.38 -16.17 2.91
C ILE A 39 -19.35 -15.74 1.81
N ALA A 40 -18.88 -15.63 0.57
CA ALA A 40 -19.74 -15.27 -0.56
C ALA A 40 -20.84 -16.32 -0.81
N GLU A 41 -20.57 -17.60 -0.51
CA GLU A 41 -21.54 -18.70 -0.59
C GLU A 41 -22.61 -18.62 0.50
N ASP A 42 -22.19 -18.49 1.77
CA ASP A 42 -23.12 -18.54 2.90
C ASP A 42 -22.75 -17.57 4.03
N PHE A 43 -22.82 -16.27 3.73
CA PHE A 43 -22.55 -15.23 4.73
C PHE A 43 -23.56 -15.24 5.88
N LEU A 44 -24.86 -15.34 5.57
CA LEU A 44 -25.94 -15.21 6.56
C LEU A 44 -26.02 -16.43 7.48
N GLY A 45 -25.93 -17.66 6.94
CA GLY A 45 -25.96 -18.88 7.76
C GLY A 45 -24.76 -18.96 8.71
N LYS A 46 -23.55 -18.69 8.21
CA LYS A 46 -22.33 -18.74 9.03
C LYS A 46 -22.28 -17.72 10.17
N ILE A 47 -22.92 -16.56 10.03
CA ILE A 47 -23.01 -15.59 11.14
C ILE A 47 -23.82 -16.17 12.30
N GLU A 48 -24.86 -16.93 12.00
CA GLU A 48 -25.78 -17.49 13.00
C GLU A 48 -25.19 -18.74 13.66
N ASP A 49 -24.54 -19.61 12.88
CA ASP A 49 -24.12 -20.94 13.34
C ASP A 49 -22.67 -21.01 13.85
N GLU A 50 -21.71 -20.42 13.13
CA GLU A 50 -20.28 -20.63 13.39
C GLU A 50 -19.59 -19.39 13.98
N SER A 51 -20.10 -18.18 13.70
CA SER A 51 -19.52 -16.87 14.07
C SER A 51 -18.09 -16.63 13.53
N TYR A 52 -17.86 -15.47 12.92
CA TYR A 52 -16.53 -15.12 12.40
C TYR A 52 -15.62 -14.59 13.50
N ASN A 53 -14.30 -14.81 13.40
CA ASN A 53 -13.37 -14.16 14.32
C ASN A 53 -13.24 -12.65 14.03
N VAL A 54 -12.74 -11.89 15.01
CA VAL A 54 -12.59 -10.42 14.93
C VAL A 54 -11.79 -9.98 13.70
N PHE A 55 -10.72 -10.70 13.35
CA PHE A 55 -9.87 -10.36 12.21
C PHE A 55 -10.56 -10.60 10.87
N GLN A 56 -11.32 -11.69 10.75
CA GLN A 56 -12.10 -12.05 9.58
C GLN A 56 -13.21 -11.04 9.32
N LEU A 57 -13.95 -10.63 10.37
CA LEU A 57 -15.03 -9.62 10.26
C LEU A 57 -14.55 -8.28 9.69
N GLN A 58 -13.29 -7.94 9.89
CA GLN A 58 -12.69 -6.74 9.32
C GLN A 58 -12.29 -6.88 7.85
N ARG A 59 -12.57 -8.03 7.22
CA ARG A 59 -12.20 -8.37 5.84
C ARG A 59 -13.36 -8.97 5.01
N VAL A 60 -14.55 -9.16 5.60
CA VAL A 60 -15.66 -9.88 4.95
C VAL A 60 -16.50 -9.03 4.00
N MET A 61 -16.49 -7.70 4.12
CA MET A 61 -17.55 -6.88 3.51
C MET A 61 -17.70 -7.04 1.98
N PRO A 62 -16.65 -7.07 1.15
CA PRO A 62 -16.84 -7.24 -0.30
C PRO A 62 -17.59 -8.54 -0.64
N PHE A 63 -17.32 -9.60 0.11
CA PHE A 63 -17.91 -10.94 -0.08
C PHE A 63 -19.32 -11.03 0.52
N ALA A 64 -19.56 -10.37 1.64
CA ALA A 64 -20.90 -10.21 2.21
C ALA A 64 -21.84 -9.46 1.25
N VAL A 65 -21.36 -8.36 0.63
CA VAL A 65 -22.11 -7.61 -0.39
C VAL A 65 -22.46 -8.52 -1.57
N LEU A 66 -21.51 -9.37 -1.99
CA LEU A 66 -21.75 -10.33 -3.05
C LEU A 66 -22.82 -11.36 -2.68
N ASN A 67 -22.74 -11.96 -1.48
CA ASN A 67 -23.72 -12.92 -0.98
C ASN A 67 -25.14 -12.31 -0.90
N VAL A 68 -25.25 -11.11 -0.33
CA VAL A 68 -26.54 -10.40 -0.20
C VAL A 68 -27.10 -10.05 -1.57
N THR A 69 -26.26 -9.63 -2.52
CA THR A 69 -26.68 -9.35 -3.89
C THR A 69 -27.26 -10.60 -4.56
N PHE A 70 -26.56 -11.73 -4.49
CA PHE A 70 -27.04 -13.00 -5.06
C PHE A 70 -28.34 -13.45 -4.40
N SER A 71 -28.46 -13.28 -3.08
CA SER A 71 -29.68 -13.64 -2.35
C SER A 71 -30.86 -12.75 -2.73
N LEU A 72 -30.64 -11.43 -2.86
CA LEU A 72 -31.68 -10.46 -3.20
C LEU A 72 -32.26 -10.69 -4.60
N PHE A 73 -31.43 -11.13 -5.55
CA PHE A 73 -31.85 -11.42 -6.92
C PHE A 73 -32.15 -12.92 -7.17
N GLU A 74 -32.14 -13.73 -6.12
CA GLU A 74 -32.37 -15.18 -6.20
C GLU A 74 -31.44 -15.89 -7.20
N TRP A 75 -30.21 -15.39 -7.36
CA TRP A 75 -29.21 -16.00 -8.23
C TRP A 75 -28.55 -17.20 -7.55
N VAL A 76 -28.27 -18.24 -8.35
CA VAL A 76 -27.57 -19.43 -7.87
C VAL A 76 -26.12 -19.06 -7.48
N LYS A 77 -25.77 -19.33 -6.21
CA LYS A 77 -24.43 -19.09 -5.64
C LYS A 77 -23.43 -20.20 -6.00
N SER A 78 -23.36 -20.57 -7.29
CA SER A 78 -22.34 -21.52 -7.75
C SER A 78 -20.94 -20.89 -7.71
N HIS A 79 -19.88 -21.70 -7.61
CA HIS A 79 -18.49 -21.18 -7.59
C HIS A 79 -18.22 -20.28 -8.80
N GLU A 80 -18.66 -20.68 -10.00
CA GLU A 80 -18.52 -19.88 -11.21
C GLU A 80 -19.34 -18.58 -11.16
N GLY A 81 -20.57 -18.65 -10.67
CA GLY A 81 -21.43 -17.47 -10.50
C GLY A 81 -20.80 -16.45 -9.57
N LEU A 82 -20.32 -16.90 -8.40
CA LEU A 82 -19.64 -16.05 -7.43
C LEU A 82 -18.33 -15.49 -7.96
N LEU A 83 -17.54 -16.29 -8.69
CA LEU A 83 -16.32 -15.83 -9.35
C LEU A 83 -16.59 -14.68 -10.32
N ARG A 84 -17.62 -14.81 -11.18
CA ARG A 84 -18.03 -13.74 -12.10
C ARG A 84 -18.52 -12.51 -11.32
N GLY A 85 -19.31 -12.73 -10.26
CA GLY A 85 -19.84 -11.68 -9.41
C GLY A 85 -18.76 -10.86 -8.70
N ILE A 86 -17.74 -11.51 -8.12
CA ILE A 86 -16.63 -10.79 -7.45
C ILE A 86 -15.77 -10.02 -8.46
N VAL A 87 -15.58 -10.56 -9.66
CA VAL A 87 -14.86 -9.86 -10.75
C VAL A 87 -15.62 -8.61 -11.19
N ILE A 88 -16.95 -8.67 -11.30
CA ILE A 88 -17.80 -7.49 -11.57
C ILE A 88 -17.71 -6.48 -10.42
N LEU A 89 -17.76 -6.94 -9.17
CA LEU A 89 -17.64 -6.06 -8.01
C LEU A 89 -16.28 -5.34 -8.00
N ASN A 90 -15.18 -6.05 -8.25
CA ASN A 90 -13.84 -5.46 -8.40
C ASN A 90 -13.79 -4.45 -9.55
N PHE A 91 -14.44 -4.72 -10.69
CA PHE A 91 -14.56 -3.74 -11.77
C PHE A 91 -15.28 -2.45 -11.34
N LEU A 92 -16.39 -2.55 -10.62
CA LEU A 92 -17.13 -1.40 -10.09
C LEU A 92 -16.28 -0.61 -9.07
N MET A 93 -15.55 -1.32 -8.20
CA MET A 93 -14.62 -0.69 -7.26
C MET A 93 -13.48 0.04 -7.97
N ALA A 94 -12.96 -0.51 -9.07
CA ALA A 94 -11.96 0.16 -9.91
C ALA A 94 -12.50 1.47 -10.51
N ALA A 95 -13.74 1.45 -11.03
CA ALA A 95 -14.41 2.65 -11.54
C ALA A 95 -14.59 3.73 -10.46
N LEU A 96 -14.94 3.32 -9.24
CA LEU A 96 -15.06 4.23 -8.10
C LEU A 96 -13.70 4.83 -7.70
N GLY A 97 -12.65 4.01 -7.68
CA GLY A 97 -11.27 4.46 -7.45
C GLY A 97 -10.80 5.48 -8.50
N VAL A 98 -11.08 5.24 -9.78
CA VAL A 98 -10.79 6.17 -10.88
C VAL A 98 -11.54 7.49 -10.72
N TYR A 99 -12.83 7.44 -10.34
CA TYR A 99 -13.61 8.64 -10.03
C TYR A 99 -12.97 9.46 -8.90
N TRP A 100 -12.63 8.83 -7.77
CA TRP A 100 -11.99 9.51 -6.65
C TRP A 100 -10.62 10.06 -7.02
N TYR A 101 -9.84 9.35 -7.83
CA TYR A 101 -8.55 9.84 -8.33
C TYR A 101 -8.69 11.14 -9.12
N PHE A 102 -9.61 11.19 -10.10
CA PHE A 102 -9.79 12.42 -10.89
C PHE A 102 -10.43 13.55 -10.10
N ALA A 103 -11.27 13.25 -9.09
CA ALA A 103 -11.74 14.23 -8.13
C ALA A 103 -10.59 14.82 -7.30
N LEU A 104 -9.69 13.97 -6.81
CA LEU A 104 -8.49 14.37 -6.08
C LEU A 104 -7.55 15.22 -6.96
N ALA A 105 -7.26 14.77 -8.18
CA ALA A 105 -6.40 15.49 -9.12
C ALA A 105 -6.93 16.89 -9.43
N ARG A 106 -8.26 17.04 -9.56
CA ARG A 106 -8.93 18.32 -9.73
C ARG A 106 -8.79 19.21 -8.49
N LYS A 107 -9.03 18.67 -7.30
CA LYS A 107 -8.88 19.41 -6.03
C LYS A 107 -7.45 19.89 -5.81
N LEU A 108 -6.46 19.08 -6.17
CA LEU A 108 -5.04 19.42 -6.09
C LEU A 108 -4.54 20.35 -7.21
N ARG A 109 -5.39 20.63 -8.21
CA ARG A 109 -5.05 21.39 -9.43
C ARG A 109 -3.77 20.84 -10.08
N LEU A 110 -3.73 19.53 -10.30
CA LEU A 110 -2.58 18.88 -10.95
C LEU A 110 -2.53 19.26 -12.42
N ARG A 111 -1.32 19.48 -12.94
CA ARG A 111 -1.05 19.59 -14.38
C ARG A 111 -1.22 18.22 -15.03
N ASP A 112 -1.54 18.19 -16.31
CA ASP A 112 -1.74 16.94 -17.09
C ASP A 112 -0.64 15.90 -16.86
N ASN A 113 0.62 16.31 -16.92
CA ASN A 113 1.77 15.43 -16.66
C ASN A 113 1.75 14.78 -15.27
N LEU A 114 1.36 15.52 -14.22
CA LEU A 114 1.22 14.97 -12.87
C LEU A 114 -0.04 14.13 -12.71
N THR A 115 -1.11 14.46 -13.45
CA THR A 115 -2.31 13.62 -13.52
C THR A 115 -2.01 12.30 -14.23
N VAL A 116 -1.22 12.28 -15.29
CA VAL A 116 -0.79 11.02 -15.91
C VAL A 116 0.10 10.24 -14.95
N LEU A 117 1.11 10.89 -14.33
CA LEU A 117 1.99 10.22 -13.38
C LEU A 117 1.21 9.57 -12.23
N GLY A 118 0.29 10.31 -11.59
CA GLY A 118 -0.49 9.76 -10.47
C GLY A 118 -1.39 8.61 -10.89
N PHE A 119 -1.95 8.68 -12.09
CA PHE A 119 -2.75 7.60 -12.67
C PHE A 119 -1.90 6.35 -12.93
N LEU A 120 -0.72 6.51 -13.54
CA LEU A 120 0.21 5.41 -13.81
C LEU A 120 0.68 4.75 -12.51
N LEU A 121 1.01 5.55 -11.49
CA LEU A 121 1.41 5.01 -10.20
C LEU A 121 0.24 4.24 -9.57
N LEU A 122 -0.97 4.80 -9.51
CA LEU A 122 -2.09 4.13 -8.85
C LEU A 122 -2.61 2.88 -9.57
N PHE A 123 -2.73 2.92 -10.90
CA PHE A 123 -3.52 1.92 -11.63
C PHE A 123 -2.71 1.05 -12.59
N VAL A 124 -1.45 1.39 -12.88
CA VAL A 124 -0.59 0.61 -13.78
C VAL A 124 0.48 -0.07 -12.94
N ASN A 125 0.11 -1.16 -12.29
CA ASN A 125 0.98 -1.99 -11.45
C ASN A 125 0.38 -3.41 -11.36
N PHE A 126 1.10 -4.35 -10.75
CA PHE A 126 0.70 -5.76 -10.69
C PHE A 126 -0.60 -5.94 -9.88
N ALA A 127 -0.72 -5.23 -8.75
CA ALA A 127 -1.89 -5.27 -7.89
C ALA A 127 -3.20 -5.01 -8.66
N VAL A 128 -3.19 -3.98 -9.51
CA VAL A 128 -4.38 -3.54 -10.26
C VAL A 128 -4.51 -4.25 -11.60
N LEU A 129 -3.43 -4.48 -12.34
CA LEU A 129 -3.57 -5.01 -13.70
C LEU A 129 -3.50 -6.53 -13.79
N LYS A 130 -3.16 -7.25 -12.71
CA LYS A 130 -3.04 -8.71 -12.76
C LYS A 130 -3.59 -9.42 -11.53
N ASP A 131 -3.10 -9.07 -10.35
CA ASP A 131 -3.35 -9.80 -9.11
C ASP A 131 -4.84 -9.94 -8.80
N MET A 132 -5.57 -8.82 -8.75
CA MET A 132 -7.00 -8.80 -8.41
C MET A 132 -7.93 -9.50 -9.42
N TRP A 133 -7.43 -9.80 -10.62
CA TRP A 133 -8.19 -10.51 -11.65
C TRP A 133 -7.86 -11.99 -11.66
N TYR A 134 -6.62 -12.34 -11.32
CA TYR A 134 -6.14 -13.72 -11.24
C TYR A 134 -6.60 -14.40 -9.95
N HIS A 135 -6.50 -13.69 -8.81
CA HIS A 135 -6.98 -14.10 -7.49
C HIS A 135 -8.02 -13.09 -6.96
N PRO A 136 -9.27 -13.14 -7.46
CA PRO A 136 -10.25 -12.08 -7.23
C PRO A 136 -10.89 -12.11 -5.84
N PHE A 137 -10.83 -13.25 -5.14
CA PHE A 137 -11.33 -13.39 -3.77
C PHE A 137 -10.33 -12.86 -2.75
N HIS A 138 -10.06 -11.55 -2.80
CA HIS A 138 -9.14 -10.89 -1.88
C HIS A 138 -9.61 -9.47 -1.52
N PRO A 139 -9.69 -9.10 -0.23
CA PRO A 139 -10.23 -7.80 0.19
C PRO A 139 -9.29 -6.61 -0.12
N GLY A 140 -8.01 -6.89 -0.37
CA GLY A 140 -6.98 -5.86 -0.55
C GLY A 140 -7.26 -4.88 -1.68
N PHE A 141 -7.86 -5.34 -2.79
CA PHE A 141 -8.19 -4.44 -3.90
C PHE A 141 -9.26 -3.41 -3.50
N SER A 142 -10.31 -3.86 -2.82
CA SER A 142 -11.34 -2.97 -2.26
C SER A 142 -10.74 -1.99 -1.24
N ALA A 143 -9.83 -2.47 -0.38
CA ALA A 143 -9.14 -1.63 0.59
C ALA A 143 -8.32 -0.51 -0.08
N MET A 144 -7.61 -0.84 -1.16
CA MET A 144 -6.87 0.14 -1.96
C MET A 144 -7.79 1.20 -2.57
N MET A 145 -8.89 0.79 -3.22
CA MET A 145 -9.84 1.73 -3.82
C MET A 145 -10.47 2.66 -2.77
N LEU A 146 -10.90 2.10 -1.63
CA LEU A 146 -11.43 2.89 -0.51
C LEU A 146 -10.35 3.82 0.09
N GLY A 147 -9.08 3.41 0.08
CA GLY A 147 -7.95 4.26 0.48
C GLY A 147 -7.81 5.50 -0.41
N ILE A 148 -8.05 5.36 -1.73
CA ILE A 148 -8.09 6.51 -2.66
C ILE A 148 -9.23 7.45 -2.26
N GLY A 149 -10.39 6.88 -1.89
CA GLY A 149 -11.53 7.62 -1.36
C GLY A 149 -11.21 8.38 -0.07
N GLN A 150 -10.52 7.76 0.89
CA GLN A 150 -10.12 8.39 2.15
C GLN A 150 -9.20 9.59 1.90
N VAL A 151 -8.17 9.41 1.07
CA VAL A 151 -7.25 10.48 0.68
C VAL A 151 -8.00 11.61 -0.04
N ASN A 152 -8.92 11.29 -0.94
CA ASN A 152 -9.74 12.26 -1.66
C ASN A 152 -10.61 13.10 -0.71
N TYR A 153 -11.38 12.47 0.18
CA TYR A 153 -12.25 13.20 1.11
C TYR A 153 -11.46 13.96 2.18
N PHE A 154 -10.30 13.46 2.60
CA PHE A 154 -9.38 14.19 3.47
C PHE A 154 -8.89 15.49 2.81
N VAL A 155 -8.36 15.42 1.58
CA VAL A 155 -7.86 16.61 0.85
C VAL A 155 -8.99 17.59 0.51
N ARG A 156 -10.22 17.10 0.36
CA ARG A 156 -11.42 17.93 0.16
C ARG A 156 -12.00 18.50 1.46
N VAL A 157 -11.52 18.06 2.62
CA VAL A 157 -11.99 18.45 3.96
C VAL A 157 -13.47 18.03 4.18
N GLU A 158 -13.89 16.92 3.57
CA GLU A 158 -15.26 16.38 3.66
C GLU A 158 -15.38 15.36 4.79
N ARG A 159 -15.32 15.83 6.04
CA ARG A 159 -15.21 14.98 7.25
C ARG A 159 -16.32 13.93 7.41
N GLN A 160 -17.57 14.28 7.11
CA GLN A 160 -18.69 13.35 7.22
C GLN A 160 -18.55 12.18 6.24
N ARG A 161 -18.22 12.48 4.98
CA ARG A 161 -17.98 11.45 3.95
C ARG A 161 -16.75 10.60 4.29
N LEU A 162 -15.71 11.22 4.84
CA LEU A 162 -14.53 10.49 5.33
C LEU A 162 -14.89 9.54 6.48
N PHE A 163 -15.70 9.97 7.45
CA PHE A 163 -16.16 9.09 8.54
C PHE A 163 -16.96 7.91 8.02
N LEU A 164 -18.00 8.16 7.21
CA LEU A 164 -18.85 7.11 6.65
C LEU A 164 -18.03 6.12 5.80
N LEU A 165 -17.15 6.64 4.93
CA LEU A 165 -16.26 5.79 4.14
C LEU A 165 -15.33 4.96 5.02
N SER A 166 -14.79 5.53 6.10
CA SER A 166 -13.86 4.83 6.99
C SER A 166 -14.55 3.78 7.85
N LEU A 167 -15.80 4.03 8.27
CA LEU A 167 -16.63 3.07 9.00
C LEU A 167 -16.89 1.84 8.13
N VAL A 168 -17.34 2.07 6.89
CA VAL A 168 -17.51 1.02 5.88
C VAL A 168 -16.16 0.32 5.67
N ALA A 169 -15.10 1.05 5.33
CA ALA A 169 -13.79 0.48 5.05
C ALA A 169 -13.18 -0.32 6.22
N GLY A 170 -13.58 -0.07 7.47
CA GLY A 170 -13.18 -0.88 8.63
C GLY A 170 -13.59 -2.36 8.56
N PHE A 171 -14.63 -2.69 7.78
CA PHE A 171 -15.06 -4.07 7.49
C PHE A 171 -14.43 -4.65 6.20
N VAL A 172 -13.62 -3.86 5.50
CA VAL A 172 -12.81 -4.31 4.35
C VAL A 172 -11.37 -4.54 4.77
N TRP A 173 -10.82 -3.67 5.61
CA TRP A 173 -9.47 -3.82 6.12
C TRP A 173 -9.29 -3.24 7.54
N PRO A 174 -8.61 -3.96 8.47
CA PRO A 174 -8.50 -3.56 9.88
C PRO A 174 -7.99 -2.14 10.15
N SER A 175 -7.02 -1.67 9.35
CA SER A 175 -6.39 -0.36 9.55
C SER A 175 -7.23 0.83 9.08
N MET A 176 -8.26 0.61 8.26
CA MET A 176 -8.92 1.70 7.54
C MET A 176 -9.80 2.58 8.42
N PHE A 177 -10.50 2.01 9.41
CA PHE A 177 -11.27 2.84 10.34
C PHE A 177 -10.35 3.73 11.17
N LEU A 178 -9.28 3.14 11.73
CA LEU A 178 -8.29 3.86 12.53
C LEU A 178 -7.61 5.00 11.76
N THR A 179 -7.19 4.74 10.51
CA THR A 179 -6.61 5.79 9.65
C THR A 179 -7.60 6.91 9.35
N GLY A 180 -8.87 6.59 9.11
CA GLY A 180 -9.94 7.58 8.98
C GLY A 180 -10.10 8.47 10.21
N LEU A 181 -10.04 7.88 11.41
CA LEU A 181 -10.08 8.62 12.67
C LEU A 181 -8.85 9.52 12.85
N PHE A 182 -7.64 9.05 12.50
CA PHE A 182 -6.44 9.89 12.51
C PHE A 182 -6.60 11.11 11.61
N LEU A 183 -7.05 10.92 10.37
CA LEU A 183 -7.21 12.00 9.39
C LEU A 183 -8.25 13.05 9.80
N MET A 184 -9.25 12.67 10.59
CA MET A 184 -10.39 13.53 10.93
C MET A 184 -10.27 14.23 12.29
N LEU A 185 -9.78 13.50 13.30
CA LEU A 185 -9.82 13.95 14.69
C LEU A 185 -8.48 14.54 15.15
N MET A 186 -7.37 14.14 14.54
CA MET A 186 -6.08 14.69 14.94
C MET A 186 -5.92 16.16 14.50
N PRO A 187 -5.05 16.93 15.18
CA PRO A 187 -4.77 18.32 14.83
C PRO A 187 -4.30 18.45 13.36
N SER A 188 -4.81 19.46 12.65
CA SER A 188 -4.49 19.74 11.25
C SER A 188 -3.28 20.67 11.09
N GLU A 189 -2.71 21.10 12.21
CA GLU A 189 -1.54 21.94 12.28
C GLU A 189 -0.35 21.25 11.61
N LYS A 190 0.37 22.03 10.81
CA LYS A 190 1.56 21.56 10.12
C LYS A 190 2.64 21.19 11.12
N LEU A 191 3.37 20.13 10.84
CA LEU A 191 4.54 19.77 11.63
C LEU A 191 5.67 20.75 11.33
N LEU A 192 6.52 20.97 12.32
CA LEU A 192 7.68 21.84 12.21
C LEU A 192 8.81 21.10 11.47
N VAL A 193 9.47 21.81 10.57
CA VAL A 193 10.48 21.26 9.67
C VAL A 193 11.73 22.12 9.78
N HIS A 194 12.91 21.48 9.73
CA HIS A 194 14.17 22.19 9.57
C HIS A 194 14.25 22.86 8.18
N GLU A 195 14.38 24.18 8.18
CA GLU A 195 14.61 24.96 6.95
C GLU A 195 16.03 24.77 6.42
N SER A 196 17.01 24.71 7.32
CA SER A 196 18.42 24.40 7.05
C SER A 196 18.77 22.94 7.32
N ASP A 197 20.04 22.58 7.13
CA ASP A 197 20.54 21.25 7.47
C ASP A 197 20.30 20.92 8.95
N ARG A 198 19.89 19.68 9.21
CA ARG A 198 19.62 19.20 10.56
C ARG A 198 20.91 19.26 11.39
N PRO A 199 20.88 19.79 12.62
CA PRO A 199 22.05 19.76 13.49
C PRO A 199 22.48 18.31 13.75
N LYS A 200 23.80 18.09 13.82
CA LYS A 200 24.36 16.77 14.18
C LYS A 200 23.79 16.36 15.54
N SER A 201 23.19 15.18 15.59
CA SER A 201 22.52 14.65 16.78
C SER A 201 22.78 13.16 16.90
N PHE A 202 22.96 12.67 18.12
CA PHE A 202 23.06 11.24 18.41
C PHE A 202 21.71 10.52 18.37
N TYR A 203 20.59 11.26 18.29
CA TYR A 203 19.24 10.68 18.30
C TYR A 203 19.01 9.57 17.26
N PRO A 204 19.40 9.72 15.97
CA PRO A 204 19.26 8.64 14.99
C PRO A 204 19.96 7.34 15.39
N ILE A 205 21.14 7.44 16.02
CA ILE A 205 21.92 6.28 16.46
C ILE A 205 21.19 5.58 17.60
N ILE A 206 20.71 6.33 18.60
CA ILE A 206 19.95 5.78 19.74
C ILE A 206 18.70 5.04 19.25
N VAL A 207 17.94 5.63 18.32
CA VAL A 207 16.76 4.97 17.74
C VAL A 207 17.16 3.69 16.99
N CYS A 208 18.25 3.71 16.22
CA CYS A 208 18.73 2.51 15.54
C CYS A 208 19.17 1.42 16.53
N CYS A 209 19.79 1.77 17.66
CA CYS A 209 20.12 0.80 18.71
C CYS A 209 18.86 0.16 19.31
N ILE A 210 17.81 0.96 19.56
CA ILE A 210 16.51 0.44 20.04
C ILE A 210 15.90 -0.50 19.00
N VAL A 211 15.89 -0.11 17.72
CA VAL A 211 15.39 -0.95 16.63
C VAL A 211 16.19 -2.26 16.55
N LEU A 212 17.53 -2.21 16.66
CA LEU A 212 18.37 -3.41 16.67
C LEU A 212 17.98 -4.37 17.82
N VAL A 213 17.78 -3.86 19.04
CA VAL A 213 17.36 -4.68 20.18
C VAL A 213 16.01 -5.33 19.92
N VAL A 214 15.04 -4.57 19.40
CA VAL A 214 13.72 -5.09 19.03
C VAL A 214 13.86 -6.20 17.98
N LEU A 215 14.63 -5.97 16.92
CA LEU A 215 14.84 -6.96 15.86
C LEU A 215 15.53 -8.24 16.38
N ILE A 216 16.49 -8.12 17.30
CA ILE A 216 17.12 -9.29 17.94
C ILE A 216 16.08 -10.06 18.76
N ILE A 217 15.30 -9.38 19.60
CA ILE A 217 14.25 -10.04 20.42
C ILE A 217 13.24 -10.74 19.51
N THR A 218 12.79 -10.07 18.45
CA THR A 218 11.86 -10.65 17.47
C THR A 218 12.48 -11.84 16.74
N GLY A 219 13.75 -11.76 16.33
CA GLY A 219 14.44 -12.88 15.68
C GLY A 219 14.62 -14.09 16.60
N ILE A 220 14.80 -13.88 17.91
CA ILE A 220 14.84 -14.97 18.90
C ILE A 220 13.44 -15.57 19.06
N TRP A 221 12.42 -14.72 19.23
CA TRP A 221 11.04 -15.14 19.44
C TRP A 221 10.48 -15.94 18.25
N THR A 222 10.80 -15.52 17.02
CA THR A 222 10.39 -16.20 15.77
C THR A 222 11.28 -17.38 15.39
N GLY A 223 12.30 -17.70 16.21
CA GLY A 223 13.22 -18.81 15.94
C GLY A 223 14.21 -18.58 14.79
N ARG A 224 14.24 -17.40 14.17
CA ARG A 224 15.09 -17.08 13.01
C ARG A 224 16.61 -17.25 13.28
N PHE A 225 17.05 -17.03 14.52
CA PHE A 225 18.46 -17.29 14.90
C PHE A 225 18.79 -18.77 15.06
N GLY A 226 17.79 -19.65 15.15
CA GLY A 226 17.96 -21.10 15.18
C GLY A 226 18.19 -21.73 13.81
N ASN A 227 17.95 -20.99 12.72
CA ASN A 227 18.17 -21.49 11.36
C ASN A 227 19.67 -21.67 11.09
N GLY A 228 20.04 -22.77 10.43
CA GLY A 228 21.44 -23.10 10.15
C GLY A 228 22.01 -22.39 8.91
N GLY A 229 23.34 -22.26 8.86
CA GLY A 229 24.08 -21.95 7.63
C GLY A 229 23.73 -20.60 6.97
N GLY A 230 23.27 -20.66 5.72
CA GLY A 230 23.06 -19.47 4.87
C GLY A 230 21.87 -18.60 5.27
N GLU A 231 20.81 -19.18 5.83
CA GLU A 231 19.61 -18.42 6.24
C GLU A 231 19.92 -17.45 7.39
N LEU A 232 20.69 -17.91 8.38
CA LEU A 232 21.16 -17.05 9.47
C LEU A 232 22.01 -15.89 8.94
N ALA A 233 22.93 -16.17 8.00
CA ALA A 233 23.76 -15.13 7.40
C ALA A 233 22.94 -14.08 6.65
N LEU A 234 21.92 -14.51 5.89
CA LEU A 234 21.00 -13.62 5.20
C LEU A 234 20.13 -12.81 6.17
N HIS A 235 19.67 -13.41 7.26
CA HIS A 235 18.92 -12.70 8.30
C HIS A 235 19.77 -11.61 8.98
N ILE A 236 21.02 -11.92 9.37
CA ILE A 236 21.95 -10.94 9.94
C ILE A 236 22.23 -9.80 8.95
N LEU A 237 22.45 -10.12 7.68
CA LEU A 237 22.66 -9.12 6.63
C LEU A 237 21.41 -8.25 6.43
N SER A 238 20.22 -8.83 6.58
CA SER A 238 18.94 -8.11 6.50
C SER A 238 18.74 -7.14 7.65
N ILE A 239 19.09 -7.53 8.88
CA ILE A 239 19.12 -6.63 10.04
C ILE A 239 20.07 -5.46 9.78
N ALA A 240 21.30 -5.75 9.34
CA ALA A 240 22.30 -4.71 9.07
C ALA A 240 21.82 -3.74 7.97
N ALA A 241 21.29 -4.25 6.87
CA ALA A 241 20.75 -3.45 5.78
C ALA A 241 19.57 -2.58 6.23
N LEU A 242 18.66 -3.14 7.04
CA LEU A 242 17.53 -2.39 7.59
C LEU A 242 18.00 -1.25 8.50
N LEU A 243 19.00 -1.49 9.36
CA LEU A 243 19.56 -0.45 10.23
C LEU A 243 20.24 0.67 9.45
N ILE A 244 21.00 0.34 8.39
CA ILE A 244 21.58 1.34 7.49
C ILE A 244 20.49 2.16 6.82
N TYR A 245 19.43 1.51 6.35
CA TYR A 245 18.27 2.16 5.75
C TYR A 245 17.56 3.10 6.74
N PHE A 246 17.28 2.64 7.96
CA PHE A 246 16.66 3.44 9.03
C PHE A 246 17.55 4.62 9.44
N LEU A 247 18.86 4.41 9.56
CA LEU A 247 19.79 5.48 9.88
C LEU A 247 19.77 6.56 8.80
N ALA A 248 19.85 6.16 7.52
CA ALA A 248 19.75 7.08 6.39
C ALA A 248 18.41 7.83 6.36
N PHE A 249 17.31 7.13 6.65
CA PHE A 249 15.96 7.69 6.77
C PHE A 249 15.90 8.75 7.88
N LEU A 250 16.38 8.43 9.08
CA LEU A 250 16.35 9.32 10.24
C LEU A 250 17.24 10.55 10.05
N ILE A 251 18.43 10.38 9.47
CA ILE A 251 19.34 11.51 9.16
C ILE A 251 18.70 12.46 8.14
N LYS A 252 18.06 11.92 7.10
CA LYS A 252 17.44 12.71 6.02
C LYS A 252 16.04 13.23 6.37
N ASN A 253 15.46 12.83 7.50
CA ASN A 253 14.14 13.28 7.93
C ASN A 253 14.21 14.77 8.36
N PRO A 254 13.49 15.67 7.69
CA PRO A 254 13.55 17.09 7.96
C PRO A 254 12.60 17.53 9.09
N ILE A 255 11.77 16.64 9.65
CA ILE A 255 10.76 16.98 10.67
C ILE A 255 11.43 17.14 12.05
N GLN A 256 11.10 18.25 12.71
CA GLN A 256 11.46 18.52 14.10
C GLN A 256 10.48 17.79 15.03
N TRP A 257 10.66 16.49 15.21
CA TRP A 257 9.70 15.65 15.93
C TRP A 257 9.40 16.12 17.35
N LYS A 258 10.41 16.57 18.11
CA LYS A 258 10.21 17.08 19.47
C LYS A 258 9.25 18.27 19.50
N LEU A 259 9.56 19.33 18.76
CA LEU A 259 8.72 20.53 18.72
C LEU A 259 7.35 20.28 18.07
N SER A 260 7.31 19.40 17.06
CA SER A 260 6.05 18.99 16.42
C SER A 260 5.16 18.22 17.39
N PHE A 261 5.74 17.40 18.27
CA PHE A 261 5.01 16.67 19.30
C PHE A 261 4.53 17.61 20.41
N ASP A 262 5.34 18.58 20.83
CA ASP A 262 4.93 19.61 21.78
C ASP A 262 3.76 20.45 21.23
N LEU A 263 3.84 20.83 19.95
CA LEU A 263 2.75 21.50 19.24
C LEU A 263 1.50 20.62 19.20
N PHE A 264 1.64 19.33 18.86
CA PHE A 264 0.52 18.39 18.86
C PHE A 264 -0.14 18.28 20.23
N ARG A 265 0.64 18.10 21.30
CA ARG A 265 0.13 18.03 22.67
C ARG A 265 -0.62 19.29 23.06
N SER A 266 -0.13 20.47 22.66
CA SER A 266 -0.78 21.75 22.96
C SER A 266 -2.10 21.97 22.20
N LYS A 267 -2.25 21.36 21.02
CA LYS A 267 -3.43 21.52 20.14
C LYS A 267 -4.44 20.37 20.25
N LEU A 268 -4.02 19.24 20.82
CA LEU A 268 -4.89 18.09 21.03
C LEU A 268 -5.91 18.41 22.13
N LYS A 269 -7.16 18.64 21.73
CA LYS A 269 -8.26 18.87 22.67
C LYS A 269 -8.72 17.53 23.25
N ALA A 270 -8.89 17.47 24.58
CA ALA A 270 -9.37 16.28 25.29
C ALA A 270 -10.67 15.73 24.69
N GLY A 271 -11.63 16.59 24.33
CA GLY A 271 -12.89 16.17 23.69
C GLY A 271 -12.69 15.45 22.35
N LYS A 272 -11.69 15.82 21.53
CA LYS A 272 -11.40 15.08 20.29
C LYS A 272 -10.80 13.70 20.57
N LEU A 273 -9.96 13.60 21.60
CA LEU A 273 -9.37 12.34 22.04
C LEU A 273 -10.44 11.40 22.63
N GLN A 274 -11.40 11.94 23.39
CA GLN A 274 -12.56 11.20 23.87
C GLN A 274 -13.40 10.67 22.71
N VAL A 275 -13.74 11.50 21.73
CA VAL A 275 -14.47 11.04 20.52
C VAL A 275 -13.68 9.98 19.76
N PHE A 276 -12.36 10.13 19.65
CA PHE A 276 -11.49 9.14 19.02
C PHE A 276 -11.59 7.78 19.70
N TRP A 277 -11.36 7.72 21.01
CA TRP A 277 -11.42 6.46 21.76
C TRP A 277 -12.83 5.90 21.81
N LEU A 278 -13.85 6.73 22.00
CA LEU A 278 -15.25 6.28 21.99
C LEU A 278 -15.63 5.66 20.64
N SER A 279 -15.25 6.29 19.52
CA SER A 279 -15.53 5.77 18.19
C SER A 279 -14.79 4.44 17.95
N LEU A 280 -13.52 4.36 18.36
CA LEU A 280 -12.71 3.16 18.22
C LEU A 280 -13.26 2.01 19.07
N THR A 281 -13.58 2.26 20.34
CA THR A 281 -14.19 1.29 21.24
C THR A 281 -15.55 0.85 20.75
N ALA A 282 -16.40 1.77 20.29
CA ALA A 282 -17.72 1.42 19.73
C ALA A 282 -17.58 0.53 18.49
N PHE A 283 -16.65 0.84 17.59
CA PHE A 283 -16.39 0.01 16.41
C PHE A 283 -15.88 -1.39 16.77
N PHE A 284 -14.90 -1.50 17.65
CA PHE A 284 -14.40 -2.81 18.10
C PHE A 284 -15.43 -3.57 18.93
N LEU A 285 -16.28 -2.89 19.70
CA LEU A 285 -17.39 -3.52 20.40
C LEU A 285 -18.40 -4.11 19.40
N ILE A 286 -18.72 -3.41 18.31
CA ILE A 286 -19.56 -3.93 17.24
C ILE A 286 -18.92 -5.18 16.63
N ILE A 287 -17.63 -5.13 16.29
CA ILE A 287 -16.93 -6.30 15.73
C ILE A 287 -16.93 -7.46 16.73
N PHE A 288 -16.65 -7.19 18.01
CA PHE A 288 -16.62 -8.21 19.04
C PHE A 288 -17.99 -8.85 19.26
N LEU A 289 -19.06 -8.05 19.29
CA LEU A 289 -20.43 -8.56 19.39
C LEU A 289 -20.84 -9.38 18.17
N LEU A 290 -20.43 -8.96 16.97
CA LEU A 290 -20.64 -9.73 15.73
C LEU A 290 -19.78 -10.99 15.67
N SER A 291 -18.72 -11.08 16.47
CA SER A 291 -17.80 -12.22 16.51
C SER A 291 -18.30 -13.38 17.38
N GLY A 292 -19.35 -13.14 18.19
CA GLY A 292 -19.98 -14.18 18.99
C GLY A 292 -19.01 -14.89 19.94
N SER A 293 -19.06 -16.22 19.98
CA SER A 293 -18.18 -17.07 20.79
C SER A 293 -16.76 -17.19 20.23
N ASN A 294 -16.52 -16.83 18.96
CA ASN A 294 -15.20 -16.86 18.31
C ASN A 294 -14.40 -15.56 18.48
N GLY A 295 -14.72 -14.78 19.53
CA GLY A 295 -14.04 -13.52 19.87
C GLY A 295 -12.60 -13.65 20.36
N ASN A 296 -11.95 -14.81 20.26
CA ASN A 296 -10.55 -14.98 20.66
C ASN A 296 -9.66 -14.15 19.74
N ILE A 297 -9.11 -13.06 20.30
CA ILE A 297 -8.13 -12.23 19.61
C ILE A 297 -6.75 -12.77 19.94
N PHE A 298 -6.24 -13.70 19.13
CA PHE A 298 -4.86 -14.16 19.22
C PHE A 298 -3.90 -13.09 18.66
N PHE A 299 -3.83 -11.92 19.30
CA PHE A 299 -2.91 -10.84 18.91
C PHE A 299 -1.46 -11.32 18.82
N LEU A 300 -1.08 -12.28 19.68
CA LEU A 300 0.25 -12.89 19.66
C LEU A 300 0.48 -13.69 18.38
N GLU A 301 -0.48 -14.50 17.94
CA GLU A 301 -0.39 -15.28 16.70
C GLU A 301 -0.35 -14.36 15.47
N VAL A 302 -1.20 -13.32 15.43
CA VAL A 302 -1.16 -12.33 14.35
C VAL A 302 0.19 -11.61 14.31
N ALA A 303 0.75 -11.25 15.47
CA ALA A 303 2.07 -10.66 15.56
C ALA A 303 3.15 -11.67 15.13
N GLU A 304 3.05 -12.92 15.52
CA GLU A 304 4.01 -13.98 15.21
C GLU A 304 4.05 -14.22 13.71
N ASN A 305 2.88 -14.37 13.07
CA ASN A 305 2.74 -14.50 11.63
C ASN A 305 3.31 -13.28 10.90
N TYR A 306 3.02 -12.07 11.40
CA TYR A 306 3.55 -10.84 10.82
C TYR A 306 5.08 -10.74 10.90
N PHE A 307 5.67 -11.09 12.05
CA PHE A 307 7.11 -10.92 12.27
C PHE A 307 7.94 -12.08 11.70
N THR A 308 7.36 -13.27 11.60
CA THR A 308 8.05 -14.45 11.07
C THR A 308 8.53 -14.19 9.66
N GLU A 309 7.74 -13.53 8.81
CA GLU A 309 8.06 -13.34 7.39
C GLU A 309 9.01 -12.17 7.08
N ILE A 310 9.40 -11.36 8.06
CA ILE A 310 10.26 -10.18 7.84
C ILE A 310 11.74 -10.55 7.89
N LEU A 311 12.57 -9.83 7.13
CA LEU A 311 14.05 -9.92 7.16
C LEU A 311 14.57 -11.28 6.70
N ARG A 312 13.93 -11.86 5.67
CA ARG A 312 14.44 -13.06 5.00
C ARG A 312 15.61 -12.70 4.09
N PHE A 313 15.46 -11.62 3.30
CA PHE A 313 16.55 -11.09 2.47
C PHE A 313 16.76 -9.57 2.68
N PRO A 314 17.97 -9.05 2.39
CA PRO A 314 18.28 -7.65 2.67
C PRO A 314 17.39 -6.67 1.91
N LEU A 315 16.54 -5.95 2.64
CA LEU A 315 15.59 -5.01 2.04
C LEU A 315 14.59 -5.68 1.08
N ASP A 316 14.28 -6.97 1.29
CA ASP A 316 13.25 -7.71 0.57
C ASP A 316 11.92 -6.97 0.45
N PHE A 317 11.51 -6.25 1.50
CA PHE A 317 10.32 -5.41 1.47
C PHE A 317 10.40 -4.37 0.35
N LEU A 318 11.51 -3.64 0.17
CA LEU A 318 11.60 -2.65 -0.91
C LEU A 318 11.52 -3.31 -2.28
N VAL A 319 12.12 -4.50 -2.42
CA VAL A 319 12.15 -5.26 -3.67
C VAL A 319 10.75 -5.79 -4.01
N GLY A 320 10.08 -6.47 -3.08
CA GLY A 320 8.73 -6.99 -3.25
C GLY A 320 7.71 -5.89 -3.52
N HIS A 321 7.74 -4.81 -2.75
CA HIS A 321 6.88 -3.66 -3.00
C HIS A 321 7.15 -3.02 -4.39
N THR A 322 8.40 -3.06 -4.90
CA THR A 322 8.71 -2.52 -6.23
C THR A 322 8.16 -3.41 -7.35
N LEU A 323 8.26 -4.74 -7.24
CA LEU A 323 7.65 -5.62 -8.24
C LEU A 323 6.12 -5.53 -8.22
N TYR A 324 5.53 -5.38 -7.04
CA TYR A 324 4.08 -5.34 -6.89
C TYR A 324 3.47 -3.97 -7.27
N PHE A 325 4.09 -2.88 -6.83
CA PHE A 325 3.58 -1.51 -7.02
C PHE A 325 4.30 -0.71 -8.12
N GLY A 326 5.31 -1.30 -8.76
CA GLY A 326 6.10 -0.67 -9.80
C GLY A 326 6.99 0.47 -9.29
N PHE A 327 7.07 1.53 -10.09
CA PHE A 327 8.00 2.65 -9.94
C PHE A 327 7.73 3.56 -8.72
N LEU A 328 6.63 3.34 -7.97
CA LEU A 328 6.29 4.18 -6.82
C LEU A 328 7.34 4.12 -5.71
N VAL A 329 7.81 2.92 -5.35
CA VAL A 329 8.75 2.71 -4.25
C VAL A 329 10.11 3.35 -4.56
N PRO A 330 10.72 3.15 -5.74
CA PRO A 330 11.92 3.88 -6.15
C PRO A 330 11.76 5.41 -6.09
N LEU A 331 10.63 5.94 -6.55
CA LEU A 331 10.34 7.38 -6.44
C LEU A 331 10.24 7.83 -5.00
N ALA A 332 9.59 7.03 -4.14
CA ALA A 332 9.44 7.33 -2.72
C ALA A 332 10.78 7.47 -2.02
N MET A 333 11.73 6.58 -2.30
CA MET A 333 13.07 6.66 -1.74
C MET A 333 13.84 7.89 -2.25
N VAL A 334 13.78 8.17 -3.54
CA VAL A 334 14.51 9.29 -4.14
C VAL A 334 13.95 10.65 -3.70
N PHE A 335 12.64 10.78 -3.58
CA PHE A 335 11.96 11.99 -3.14
C PHE A 335 11.67 12.04 -1.64
N PHE A 336 12.18 11.08 -0.86
CA PHE A 336 11.88 10.89 0.54
C PHE A 336 11.92 12.18 1.40
N PRO A 337 12.99 13.01 1.40
CA PRO A 337 13.02 14.21 2.23
C PRO A 337 11.89 15.19 1.88
N ARG A 338 11.54 15.29 0.59
CA ARG A 338 10.43 16.15 0.15
C ARG A 338 9.08 15.58 0.54
N MET A 339 8.91 14.26 0.45
CA MET A 339 7.70 13.61 0.93
C MET A 339 7.48 13.85 2.41
N MET A 340 8.53 13.82 3.22
CA MET A 340 8.41 14.15 4.64
C MET A 340 8.02 15.61 4.87
N LYS A 341 8.54 16.56 4.08
CA LYS A 341 8.07 17.96 4.12
C LYS A 341 6.60 18.10 3.71
N GLU A 342 6.16 17.39 2.68
CA GLU A 342 4.77 17.41 2.25
C GLU A 342 3.84 16.71 3.25
N MET A 343 4.29 15.63 3.89
CA MET A 343 3.60 14.98 5.00
C MET A 343 3.45 15.96 6.18
N ALA A 344 4.52 16.66 6.54
CA ALA A 344 4.50 17.70 7.56
C ALA A 344 3.48 18.82 7.23
N ASN A 345 3.40 19.21 5.96
CA ASN A 345 2.45 20.23 5.48
C ASN A 345 0.98 19.78 5.47
N LEU A 346 0.71 18.47 5.45
CA LEU A 346 -0.65 17.91 5.53
C LEU A 346 -1.15 17.78 6.98
N GLY A 347 -0.27 17.98 7.96
CA GLY A 347 -0.60 18.05 9.38
C GLY A 347 -0.52 16.70 10.12
N MET A 348 -0.77 16.75 11.43
CA MET A 348 -0.48 15.61 12.32
C MET A 348 -1.34 14.38 12.04
N GLY A 349 -2.62 14.54 11.71
CA GLY A 349 -3.47 13.40 11.36
C GLY A 349 -2.95 12.59 10.17
N PHE A 350 -2.46 13.28 9.14
CA PHE A 350 -1.86 12.62 7.98
C PHE A 350 -0.50 12.00 8.34
N ALA A 351 0.31 12.70 9.13
CA ALA A 351 1.59 12.17 9.61
C ALA A 351 1.41 10.89 10.44
N MET A 352 0.41 10.82 11.33
CA MET A 352 0.10 9.62 12.11
C MET A 352 -0.34 8.46 11.23
N ALA A 353 -1.20 8.70 10.22
CA ALA A 353 -1.58 7.67 9.26
C ALA A 353 -0.36 7.13 8.48
N CYS A 354 0.57 8.01 8.08
CA CYS A 354 1.82 7.62 7.44
C CYS A 354 2.79 6.90 8.40
N THR A 355 2.89 7.30 9.66
CA THR A 355 3.66 6.57 10.68
C THR A 355 3.12 5.17 10.86
N PHE A 356 1.79 5.01 10.89
CA PHE A 356 1.15 3.70 10.95
C PHE A 356 1.43 2.87 9.69
N MET A 357 1.37 3.47 8.51
CA MET A 357 1.81 2.85 7.25
C MET A 357 3.27 2.36 7.30
N PHE A 358 4.18 3.11 7.92
CA PHE A 358 5.60 2.71 8.05
C PHE A 358 5.81 1.45 8.89
N VAL A 359 4.85 1.05 9.73
CA VAL A 359 4.90 -0.25 10.40
C VAL A 359 4.72 -1.35 9.35
N PHE A 360 3.66 -1.24 8.53
CA PHE A 360 3.28 -2.23 7.51
C PHE A 360 4.23 -2.30 6.32
N ILE A 361 4.89 -1.19 5.95
CA ILE A 361 5.81 -1.19 4.80
C ILE A 361 7.04 -2.08 5.01
N LEU A 362 7.38 -2.40 6.26
CA LEU A 362 8.49 -3.30 6.56
C LEU A 362 8.15 -4.76 6.25
N HIS A 363 6.88 -5.11 6.21
CA HIS A 363 6.46 -6.46 5.86
C HIS A 363 6.70 -6.71 4.37
N PRO A 364 7.38 -7.79 3.97
CA PRO A 364 7.70 -8.03 2.56
C PRO A 364 6.49 -8.41 1.70
N GLU A 365 5.35 -8.74 2.31
CA GLU A 365 4.07 -8.87 1.62
C GLU A 365 3.42 -7.50 1.33
N PRO A 366 3.30 -7.11 0.05
CA PRO A 366 2.81 -5.78 -0.33
C PRO A 366 1.33 -5.54 0.00
N GLN A 367 0.56 -6.61 0.23
CA GLN A 367 -0.87 -6.53 0.49
C GLN A 367 -1.20 -5.74 1.76
N PHE A 368 -0.34 -5.79 2.78
CA PHE A 368 -0.50 -4.97 3.99
C PHE A 368 -0.43 -3.47 3.72
N LEU A 369 0.22 -3.06 2.62
CA LEU A 369 0.34 -1.65 2.24
C LEU A 369 -0.82 -1.16 1.37
N LEU A 370 -1.65 -2.04 0.79
CA LEU A 370 -2.73 -1.68 -0.14
C LEU A 370 -3.64 -0.53 0.36
N PRO A 371 -4.13 -0.52 1.62
CA PRO A 371 -4.97 0.59 2.11
C PRO A 371 -4.24 1.93 2.15
N PHE A 372 -2.92 1.90 2.36
CA PHE A 372 -2.08 3.08 2.52
C PHE A 372 -1.40 3.53 1.23
N TYR A 373 -1.37 2.66 0.23
CA TYR A 373 -0.78 2.92 -1.07
C TYR A 373 -1.18 4.28 -1.69
N PRO A 374 -2.45 4.72 -1.61
CA PRO A 374 -2.86 6.02 -2.12
C PRO A 374 -2.27 7.22 -1.37
N PHE A 375 -1.91 7.06 -0.09
CA PHE A 375 -1.26 8.10 0.71
C PHE A 375 0.16 8.36 0.19
N LEU A 376 0.87 7.28 -0.14
CA LEU A 376 2.21 7.36 -0.72
C LEU A 376 2.19 8.05 -2.09
N VAL A 377 1.20 7.73 -2.94
CA VAL A 377 1.00 8.43 -4.22
C VAL A 377 0.73 9.92 -4.00
N LEU A 378 -0.14 10.30 -3.05
CA LEU A 378 -0.39 11.71 -2.74
C LEU A 378 0.90 12.45 -2.38
N LEU A 379 1.72 11.86 -1.49
CA LEU A 379 2.99 12.44 -1.07
C LEU A 379 3.95 12.62 -2.24
N ILE A 380 4.05 11.65 -3.15
CA ILE A 380 4.85 11.75 -4.37
C ILE A 380 4.35 12.87 -5.26
N LEU A 381 3.05 12.93 -5.54
CA LEU A 381 2.47 13.94 -6.42
C LEU A 381 2.73 15.35 -5.88
N LYS A 382 2.59 15.57 -4.57
CA LYS A 382 2.91 16.85 -3.94
C LYS A 382 4.41 17.15 -3.98
N SER A 383 5.26 16.17 -3.71
CA SER A 383 6.72 16.31 -3.71
C SER A 383 7.28 16.65 -5.08
N VAL A 384 6.67 16.07 -6.11
CA VAL A 384 7.10 16.22 -7.50
C VAL A 384 6.46 17.45 -8.17
N LYS A 385 5.38 18.00 -7.60
CA LYS A 385 4.61 19.13 -8.16
C LYS A 385 5.46 20.37 -8.50
N ARG A 386 6.53 20.62 -7.76
CA ARG A 386 7.45 21.76 -7.97
C ARG A 386 8.41 21.56 -9.14
N TYR A 387 8.50 20.36 -9.69
CA TYR A 387 9.40 20.05 -10.79
C TYR A 387 8.66 20.07 -12.12
N ARG A 388 9.37 20.43 -13.18
CA ARG A 388 8.89 20.27 -14.55
C ARG A 388 9.11 18.82 -14.98
N LEU A 389 8.05 18.01 -14.88
CA LEU A 389 8.07 16.65 -15.42
C LEU A 389 8.03 16.69 -16.94
N LEU A 390 9.00 16.03 -17.58
CA LEU A 390 9.02 15.88 -19.03
C LEU A 390 8.15 14.69 -19.45
N LYS A 391 7.56 14.77 -20.64
CA LYS A 391 6.72 13.69 -21.18
C LYS A 391 7.49 12.37 -21.33
N LYS A 392 8.78 12.45 -21.66
CA LYS A 392 9.67 11.27 -21.75
C LYS A 392 9.80 10.52 -20.43
N ASP A 393 9.87 11.24 -19.31
CA ASP A 393 10.02 10.60 -18.00
C ASP A 393 8.73 9.89 -17.59
N ILE A 394 7.58 10.45 -17.95
CA ILE A 394 6.26 9.82 -17.76
C ILE A 394 6.15 8.56 -18.63
N LEU A 395 6.61 8.61 -19.87
CA LEU A 395 6.62 7.45 -20.77
C LEU A 395 7.51 6.34 -20.23
N VAL A 396 8.72 6.67 -19.73
CA VAL A 396 9.64 5.70 -19.12
C VAL A 396 9.00 5.07 -17.87
N ILE A 397 8.45 5.89 -16.96
CA ILE A 397 7.78 5.40 -15.76
C ILE A 397 6.59 4.50 -16.13
N GLY A 398 5.76 4.93 -17.09
CA GLY A 398 4.62 4.15 -17.57
C GLY A 398 5.03 2.83 -18.23
N GLY A 399 6.10 2.83 -19.02
CA GLY A 399 6.64 1.64 -19.65
C GLY A 399 7.14 0.61 -18.63
N PHE A 400 7.91 1.03 -17.63
CA PHE A 400 8.33 0.13 -16.55
C PHE A 400 7.16 -0.36 -15.70
N ASN A 401 6.19 0.51 -15.39
CA ASN A 401 5.00 0.11 -14.66
C ASN A 401 4.15 -0.93 -15.43
N LEU A 402 4.02 -0.78 -16.74
CA LEU A 402 3.32 -1.75 -17.59
C LEU A 402 4.09 -3.07 -17.74
N LEU A 403 5.42 -3.00 -17.78
CA LEU A 403 6.27 -4.21 -17.80
C LEU A 403 6.14 -4.98 -16.49
N LEU A 404 6.31 -4.28 -15.36
CA LEU A 404 6.24 -4.86 -14.01
C LEU A 404 4.82 -5.27 -13.59
N SER A 405 3.78 -4.74 -14.24
CA SER A 405 2.42 -5.16 -13.94
C SER A 405 2.13 -6.60 -14.32
N ALA A 406 3.00 -7.22 -15.15
CA ALA A 406 2.87 -8.58 -15.65
C ALA A 406 1.50 -8.90 -16.27
N ALA A 407 0.74 -7.87 -16.68
CA ALA A 407 -0.56 -8.06 -17.32
C ALA A 407 -0.46 -8.85 -18.64
N TRP A 408 0.70 -8.77 -19.29
CA TRP A 408 1.04 -9.49 -20.51
C TRP A 408 1.57 -10.91 -20.28
N LEU A 409 1.94 -11.26 -19.04
CA LEU A 409 2.56 -12.54 -18.71
C LEU A 409 1.47 -13.58 -18.41
N PRO A 410 1.47 -14.75 -19.09
CA PRO A 410 0.66 -15.89 -18.67
C PRO A 410 1.26 -16.53 -17.41
N LEU A 411 0.43 -16.64 -16.38
CA LEU A 411 0.74 -17.29 -15.10
C LEU A 411 0.43 -18.78 -15.16
N ASN A 412 -0.68 -19.17 -15.81
CA ASN A 412 -1.08 -20.55 -15.97
C ASN A 412 -0.27 -21.23 -17.07
N VAL A 413 0.72 -21.99 -16.64
CA VAL A 413 1.54 -22.86 -17.49
C VAL A 413 1.48 -24.30 -16.97
N SER A 414 2.01 -25.24 -17.75
CA SER A 414 2.11 -26.64 -17.32
C SER A 414 2.78 -26.75 -15.94
N GLY A 415 2.18 -27.51 -15.03
CA GLY A 415 2.64 -27.69 -13.65
C GLY A 415 2.19 -26.62 -12.65
N MET A 416 1.48 -25.55 -13.07
CA MET A 416 1.01 -24.51 -12.14
C MET A 416 -0.05 -25.02 -11.16
N GLU A 417 -0.97 -25.87 -11.63
CA GLU A 417 -2.01 -26.47 -10.78
C GLU A 417 -1.40 -27.35 -9.68
N GLU A 418 -0.45 -28.21 -10.03
CA GLU A 418 0.31 -29.03 -9.08
C GLU A 418 1.09 -28.17 -8.08
N ALA A 419 1.77 -27.13 -8.57
CA ALA A 419 2.61 -26.28 -7.74
C ALA A 419 1.80 -25.42 -6.74
N LEU A 420 0.54 -25.06 -7.07
CA LEU A 420 -0.34 -24.31 -6.17
C LEU A 420 -1.28 -25.19 -5.33
N GLY A 421 -1.59 -26.41 -5.80
CA GLY A 421 -2.53 -27.32 -5.16
C GLY A 421 -1.87 -28.39 -4.28
N GLY A 422 -0.56 -28.60 -4.45
CA GLY A 422 0.18 -29.60 -3.68
C GLY A 422 0.45 -29.18 -2.23
N GLU A 423 0.56 -30.17 -1.35
CA GLU A 423 0.96 -29.98 0.06
C GLU A 423 2.43 -29.57 0.21
N ASN A 424 3.23 -29.74 -0.85
CA ASN A 424 4.66 -29.46 -0.82
C ASN A 424 4.95 -27.96 -1.00
N LEU A 425 5.00 -27.24 0.12
CA LEU A 425 5.31 -25.80 0.18
C LEU A 425 6.64 -25.42 -0.51
N SER A 426 7.58 -26.36 -0.66
CA SER A 426 8.84 -26.07 -1.37
C SER A 426 8.63 -25.75 -2.86
N LEU A 427 7.55 -26.26 -3.47
CA LEU A 427 7.19 -25.97 -4.86
C LEU A 427 6.80 -24.50 -5.08
N LEU A 428 6.31 -23.82 -4.05
CA LEU A 428 5.97 -22.39 -4.13
C LEU A 428 7.20 -21.53 -4.42
N SER A 429 8.38 -21.97 -3.95
CA SER A 429 9.67 -21.30 -4.18
C SER A 429 10.30 -21.64 -5.54
N GLN A 430 9.68 -22.50 -6.34
CA GLN A 430 10.20 -22.98 -7.62
C GLN A 430 9.34 -22.51 -8.80
N PHE A 431 9.89 -22.62 -10.02
CA PHE A 431 9.07 -22.48 -11.23
C PHE A 431 8.25 -23.75 -11.43
N PRO A 432 6.97 -23.64 -11.82
CA PRO A 432 6.30 -22.44 -12.35
C PRO A 432 5.69 -21.47 -11.32
N ALA A 433 5.52 -21.85 -10.04
CA ALA A 433 4.81 -21.05 -9.03
C ALA A 433 5.38 -19.63 -8.86
N GLN A 434 6.70 -19.47 -8.97
CA GLN A 434 7.38 -18.17 -8.94
C GLN A 434 6.86 -17.16 -9.98
N ARG A 435 6.21 -17.57 -11.08
CA ARG A 435 5.56 -16.62 -12.01
C ARG A 435 4.55 -15.71 -11.32
N TYR A 436 3.83 -16.24 -10.35
CA TYR A 436 2.91 -15.47 -9.52
C TYR A 436 3.62 -14.94 -8.27
N TRP A 437 4.29 -15.83 -7.53
CA TRP A 437 4.87 -15.50 -6.22
C TRP A 437 6.06 -14.53 -6.24
N MET A 438 6.71 -14.32 -7.40
CA MET A 438 7.80 -13.35 -7.52
C MET A 438 7.39 -11.91 -7.20
N HIS A 439 6.10 -11.60 -7.11
CA HIS A 439 5.61 -10.25 -6.78
C HIS A 439 5.42 -10.06 -5.27
N PHE A 440 5.58 -11.10 -4.46
CA PHE A 440 5.40 -11.08 -3.01
C PHE A 440 6.75 -11.36 -2.34
N GLY A 441 7.30 -10.38 -1.61
CA GLY A 441 8.69 -10.44 -1.12
C GLY A 441 9.00 -11.66 -0.26
N HIS A 442 8.05 -12.08 0.60
CA HIS A 442 8.23 -13.25 1.46
C HIS A 442 8.31 -14.57 0.69
N MET A 443 7.67 -14.64 -0.49
CA MET A 443 7.55 -15.86 -1.30
C MET A 443 8.60 -15.96 -2.40
N MET A 444 9.49 -14.97 -2.57
CA MET A 444 10.50 -15.02 -3.62
C MET A 444 11.51 -16.14 -3.37
N SER A 445 11.92 -16.83 -4.43
CA SER A 445 13.15 -17.63 -4.40
C SER A 445 14.37 -16.70 -4.32
N TRP A 446 15.53 -17.24 -3.94
CA TRP A 446 16.77 -16.46 -3.86
C TRP A 446 17.16 -15.88 -5.23
N GLU A 447 17.01 -16.66 -6.30
CA GLU A 447 17.33 -16.29 -7.67
C GLU A 447 16.43 -15.15 -8.16
N VAL A 448 15.12 -15.28 -7.89
CA VAL A 448 14.11 -14.26 -8.20
C VAL A 448 14.42 -12.98 -7.43
N TYR A 449 14.74 -13.09 -6.13
CA TYR A 449 15.10 -11.96 -5.31
C TYR A 449 16.32 -11.19 -5.87
N ILE A 450 17.39 -11.89 -6.31
CA ILE A 450 18.55 -11.23 -6.92
C ILE A 450 18.14 -10.44 -8.17
N GLY A 451 17.38 -11.07 -9.08
CA GLY A 451 16.90 -10.42 -10.30
C GLY A 451 16.04 -9.19 -9.98
N ALA A 452 15.13 -9.31 -9.02
CA ALA A 452 14.26 -8.24 -8.56
C ALA A 452 15.05 -7.10 -7.90
N ALA A 453 16.11 -7.40 -7.14
CA ALA A 453 16.99 -6.41 -6.51
C ALA A 453 17.79 -5.60 -7.55
N VAL A 454 18.22 -6.25 -8.65
CA VAL A 454 18.86 -5.55 -9.78
C VAL A 454 17.86 -4.59 -10.45
N VAL A 455 16.64 -5.05 -10.72
CA VAL A 455 15.57 -4.21 -11.27
C VAL A 455 15.31 -3.01 -10.34
N PHE A 456 15.08 -3.25 -9.05
CA PHE A 456 14.87 -2.20 -8.06
C PHE A 456 16.00 -1.15 -8.08
N THR A 457 17.26 -1.59 -8.07
CA THR A 457 18.43 -0.70 -8.10
C THR A 457 18.47 0.16 -9.36
N LEU A 458 18.16 -0.44 -10.53
CA LEU A 458 18.07 0.29 -11.80
C LEU A 458 16.99 1.38 -11.75
N LEU A 459 15.81 1.08 -11.20
CA LEU A 459 14.72 2.05 -11.11
C LEU A 459 15.04 3.19 -10.13
N VAL A 460 15.72 2.89 -9.01
CA VAL A 460 16.23 3.91 -8.08
C VAL A 460 17.23 4.84 -8.77
N TRP A 461 18.16 4.27 -9.55
CA TRP A 461 19.12 5.05 -10.33
C TRP A 461 18.44 5.93 -11.38
N LEU A 462 17.45 5.40 -12.12
CA LEU A 462 16.65 6.17 -13.08
C LEU A 462 15.89 7.32 -12.41
N ALA A 463 15.23 7.05 -11.28
CA ALA A 463 14.51 8.04 -10.49
C ALA A 463 15.46 9.15 -9.98
N TRP A 464 16.65 8.78 -9.51
CA TRP A 464 17.67 9.71 -9.03
C TRP A 464 18.17 10.64 -10.14
N ASN A 465 18.47 10.08 -11.32
CA ASN A 465 18.89 10.86 -12.48
C ASN A 465 17.78 11.82 -12.95
N GLY A 466 16.52 11.37 -12.92
CA GLY A 466 15.36 12.24 -13.15
C GLY A 466 15.34 13.44 -12.20
N LYS A 467 15.49 13.19 -10.90
CA LYS A 467 15.53 14.26 -9.88
C LYS A 467 16.64 15.27 -10.12
N ILE A 468 17.84 14.84 -10.51
CA ILE A 468 18.96 15.75 -10.82
C ILE A 468 18.61 16.65 -11.99
N ARG A 469 18.08 16.08 -13.09
CA ARG A 469 17.65 16.86 -14.26
C ARG A 469 16.63 17.93 -13.89
N TYR A 470 15.62 17.55 -13.11
CA TYR A 470 14.57 18.49 -12.72
C TYR A 470 15.05 19.63 -11.83
N LYS A 471 16.06 19.40 -10.99
CA LYS A 471 16.67 20.48 -10.19
C LYS A 471 17.39 21.52 -11.08
N ARG A 472 18.07 21.06 -12.13
CA ARG A 472 18.78 21.95 -13.07
C ARG A 472 17.80 22.83 -13.84
N GLU A 473 16.71 22.23 -14.34
CA GLU A 473 15.67 22.99 -15.06
C GLU A 473 14.96 24.01 -14.17
N ALA A 474 14.74 23.71 -12.89
CA ALA A 474 14.13 24.65 -11.96
C ALA A 474 15.03 25.89 -11.75
N LYS A 475 16.34 25.67 -11.54
CA LYS A 475 17.30 26.75 -11.35
C LYS A 475 17.42 27.65 -12.60
N LEU A 476 17.51 27.04 -13.79
CA LEU A 476 17.55 27.79 -15.05
C LEU A 476 16.29 28.65 -15.27
N GLY A 477 15.12 28.19 -14.80
CA GLY A 477 13.90 28.98 -14.86
C GLY A 477 13.94 30.22 -13.96
N GLU A 478 14.43 30.07 -12.73
CA GLU A 478 14.61 31.18 -11.78
C GLU A 478 15.62 32.21 -12.30
N ASP A 479 16.74 31.77 -12.87
CA ASP A 479 17.80 32.66 -13.41
C ASP A 479 17.29 33.49 -14.63
N VAL A 480 16.45 32.90 -15.49
CA VAL A 480 15.85 33.60 -16.65
C VAL A 480 14.79 34.62 -16.23
N GLU A 481 14.02 34.31 -15.17
CA GLU A 481 13.01 35.25 -14.66
C GLU A 481 13.67 36.46 -13.98
N ALA A 482 14.75 36.22 -13.21
CA ALA A 482 15.54 37.29 -12.59
C ALA A 482 16.19 38.25 -13.61
N SER A 483 16.79 37.71 -14.69
CA SER A 483 17.42 38.54 -15.72
C SER A 483 16.41 39.41 -16.50
N ARG A 484 15.17 38.94 -16.70
CA ARG A 484 14.10 39.74 -17.33
C ARG A 484 13.66 40.91 -16.46
N THR A 485 13.55 40.72 -15.15
CA THR A 485 13.20 41.80 -14.22
C THR A 485 14.27 42.90 -14.16
N GLU A 486 15.55 42.56 -14.36
CA GLU A 486 16.63 43.56 -14.39
C GLU A 486 16.63 44.38 -15.68
N THR A 487 16.28 43.79 -16.82
CA THR A 487 16.26 44.51 -18.13
C THR A 487 15.01 45.36 -18.38
N GLY A 488 13.94 45.20 -17.58
CA GLY A 488 12.66 45.90 -17.76
C GLY A 488 12.56 47.28 -17.09
N HIS A 489 13.65 47.78 -16.50
CA HIS A 489 13.71 49.06 -15.78
C HIS A 489 14.61 50.12 -16.44
N VAL A 490 14.92 49.95 -17.73
CA VAL A 490 15.68 50.95 -18.52
C VAL A 490 14.76 51.76 -19.42
#